data_AF-A0A7Z0VSB8-F1
#
_entry.id   AF-A0A7Z0VSB8-F1
#
_cell.length_a   1.000
_cell.length_b   1.000
_cell.length_c   1.000
_cell.angle_alpha   90.00
_cell.angle_beta   90.00
_cell.angle_gamma   90.00
#
_symmetry.space_group_name_H-M   'P 1'
#
loop_
_entity.id
_entity.type
_entity.pdbx_description
1 polymer ?
#
loop_
_entity_poly.entity_id
_entity_poly.type
_entity_poly.pdbx_seq_one_letter_code
_entity_poly.pdbx_strand_id
1 'polypeptide(L)'
;MARCVSWVPLEGSGHGSDDGPGGVLRRWVPCRNKVSARGQRCSRCVRELLAHPDAQVRMWLAAEPGQDVGVLEVLAGDLNPQVAGAARRALSARGTGGA
;
A
#
# COMPACT_ATOMS: atom_id res chain seq x y z
N MET A 1 -12.11 -16.97 -9.45
CA MET A 1 -12.02 -15.58 -8.94
C MET A 1 -10.98 -15.55 -7.85
N ALA A 2 -10.01 -14.63 -7.94
CA ALA A 2 -8.99 -14.46 -6.90
C ALA A 2 -9.57 -13.68 -5.71
N ARG A 3 -8.92 -13.80 -4.55
CA ARG A 3 -9.24 -13.02 -3.34
C ARG A 3 -8.15 -11.98 -3.12
N CYS A 4 -8.53 -10.83 -2.59
CA CYS A 4 -7.58 -9.78 -2.19
C CYS A 4 -6.57 -10.39 -1.21
N VAL A 5 -5.27 -10.25 -1.47
CA VAL A 5 -4.21 -10.78 -0.56
C VAL A 5 -3.70 -9.72 0.42
N SER A 6 -4.48 -8.66 0.63
CA SER A 6 -4.07 -7.50 1.43
C SER A 6 -4.70 -7.51 2.81
N TRP A 7 -4.21 -6.61 3.67
CA TRP A 7 -4.65 -6.45 5.05
C TRP A 7 -5.40 -5.12 5.19
N VAL A 8 -6.40 -5.10 6.06
CA VAL A 8 -7.19 -3.91 6.40
C VAL A 8 -6.86 -3.52 7.84
N PRO A 9 -6.56 -2.24 8.11
CA PRO A 9 -6.35 -1.76 9.48
C PRO A 9 -7.66 -1.86 10.26
N LEU A 10 -7.59 -2.28 11.53
CA LEU A 10 -8.75 -2.32 12.42
C LEU A 10 -8.90 -0.95 13.10
N GLU A 11 -10.03 -0.28 12.87
CA GLU A 11 -10.30 1.03 13.47
C GLU A 11 -10.24 0.98 15.01
N GLY A 12 -9.64 2.01 15.62
CA GLY A 12 -9.49 2.13 17.07
C GLY A 12 -8.31 1.35 17.67
N SER A 13 -7.57 0.59 16.87
CA SER A 13 -6.34 -0.05 17.32
C SER A 13 -5.16 0.90 17.09
N GLY A 14 -4.67 1.59 18.12
CA GLY A 14 -3.63 2.62 17.96
C GLY A 14 -2.39 2.08 17.23
N HIS A 15 -2.12 2.54 16.01
CA HIS A 15 -1.03 2.03 15.17
C HIS A 15 0.30 2.67 15.58
N GLY A 16 1.25 1.85 16.06
CA GLY A 16 2.64 2.24 16.25
C GLY A 16 3.48 1.98 15.00
N SER A 17 4.64 2.62 14.90
CA SER A 17 5.54 2.59 13.72
C SER A 17 6.03 1.20 13.30
N ASP A 18 5.89 0.19 14.17
CA ASP A 18 6.24 -1.22 13.93
C ASP A 18 5.02 -2.10 13.53
N ASP A 19 3.81 -1.54 13.46
CA ASP A 19 2.57 -2.28 13.22
C ASP A 19 2.27 -2.45 11.72
N GLY A 20 3.09 -3.21 11.02
CA GLY A 20 2.88 -3.49 9.60
C GLY A 20 1.70 -4.42 9.28
N PRO A 21 1.21 -4.36 8.02
CA PRO A 21 0.13 -5.23 7.54
C PRO A 21 0.53 -6.70 7.70
N GLY A 22 -0.11 -7.39 8.66
CA GLY A 22 0.17 -8.79 9.01
C GLY A 22 1.15 -9.00 10.17
N GLY A 23 1.67 -7.94 10.78
CA GLY A 23 2.63 -8.01 11.90
C GLY A 23 1.97 -8.36 13.25
N VAL A 24 1.15 -7.46 13.79
CA VAL A 24 0.49 -7.67 15.08
C VAL A 24 -0.95 -8.18 14.90
N LEU A 25 -1.21 -9.41 15.36
CA LEU A 25 -2.55 -9.99 15.41
C LEU A 25 -3.51 -9.05 16.15
N ARG A 26 -4.70 -8.82 15.58
CA ARG A 26 -5.78 -7.92 16.07
C ARG A 26 -5.67 -6.42 15.74
N ARG A 27 -4.62 -5.96 15.05
CA ARG A 27 -4.58 -4.60 14.45
C ARG A 27 -4.82 -4.59 12.94
N TRP A 28 -4.64 -5.76 12.33
CA TRP A 28 -4.84 -5.98 10.90
C TRP A 28 -5.70 -7.22 10.69
N VAL A 29 -6.64 -7.15 9.74
CA VAL A 29 -7.46 -8.30 9.33
C VAL A 29 -7.24 -8.58 7.84
N PRO A 30 -7.14 -9.86 7.43
CA PRO A 30 -6.99 -10.20 6.02
C PRO A 30 -8.27 -9.83 5.26
N CYS A 31 -8.10 -9.12 4.15
CA CYS A 31 -9.22 -8.77 3.28
C CYS A 31 -9.74 -10.02 2.57
N ARG A 32 -11.07 -10.18 2.53
CA ARG A 32 -11.72 -11.31 1.83
C ARG A 32 -12.48 -10.88 0.58
N ASN A 33 -12.32 -9.63 0.14
CA ASN A 33 -13.00 -9.13 -1.05
C ASN A 33 -12.54 -9.86 -2.31
N LYS A 34 -13.47 -10.02 -3.25
CA LYS A 34 -13.19 -10.59 -4.57
C LYS A 34 -12.39 -9.59 -5.40
N VAL A 35 -11.40 -10.09 -6.13
CA VAL A 35 -10.62 -9.32 -7.10
C VAL A 35 -10.62 -10.03 -8.45
N SER A 36 -10.46 -9.27 -9.53
CA SER A 36 -10.19 -9.84 -10.84
C SER A 36 -8.88 -10.64 -10.77
N ALA A 37 -8.74 -11.70 -11.58
CA ALA A 37 -7.61 -12.63 -11.49
C ALA A 37 -6.22 -11.99 -11.71
N ARG A 38 -6.18 -10.70 -12.13
CA ARG A 38 -4.96 -9.90 -12.29
C ARG A 38 -4.70 -8.91 -11.15
N GLY A 39 -5.63 -8.70 -10.23
CA GLY A 39 -5.49 -7.71 -9.15
C GLY A 39 -5.00 -8.35 -7.85
N GLN A 40 -3.83 -7.95 -7.36
CA GLN A 40 -3.34 -8.38 -6.03
C GLN A 40 -4.20 -7.79 -4.89
N ARG A 41 -4.75 -6.59 -5.08
CA ARG A 41 -5.49 -5.83 -4.06
C ARG A 41 -6.80 -5.26 -4.59
N CYS A 42 -7.85 -5.25 -3.77
CA CYS A 42 -9.12 -4.59 -4.10
C CYS A 42 -9.02 -3.07 -3.90
N SER A 43 -9.84 -2.29 -4.62
CA SER A 43 -9.84 -0.83 -4.55
C SER A 43 -10.05 -0.27 -3.14
N ARG A 44 -10.84 -0.95 -2.30
CA ARG A 44 -11.01 -0.59 -0.88
C ARG A 44 -9.67 -0.64 -0.15
N CYS A 45 -8.96 -1.76 -0.19
CA CYS A 45 -7.68 -1.89 0.49
C CYS A 45 -6.63 -0.91 -0.04
N VAL A 46 -6.62 -0.61 -1.34
CA VAL A 46 -5.73 0.44 -1.89
C VAL A 46 -6.02 1.78 -1.21
N ARG A 47 -7.29 2.17 -1.14
CA ARG A 47 -7.71 3.43 -0.50
C ARG A 47 -7.34 3.49 0.98
N GLU A 48 -7.64 2.43 1.73
CA GLU A 48 -7.30 2.37 3.17
C GLU A 48 -5.80 2.49 3.42
N LEU A 49 -4.97 1.82 2.61
CA LEU A 49 -3.52 1.88 2.76
C LEU A 49 -2.96 3.24 2.34
N LEU A 50 -3.51 3.87 1.29
CA LEU A 50 -3.14 5.22 0.88
C LEU A 50 -3.48 6.27 1.96
N ALA A 51 -4.62 6.12 2.62
CA ALA A 51 -5.09 7.04 3.65
C ALA A 51 -4.57 6.69 5.06
N HIS A 52 -3.79 5.61 5.19
CA HIS A 52 -3.33 5.13 6.49
C HIS A 52 -2.50 6.21 7.20
N PRO A 53 -2.74 6.54 8.48
CA PRO A 53 -2.05 7.64 9.16
C PRO A 53 -0.54 7.39 9.31
N ASP A 54 -0.14 6.14 9.50
CA ASP A 54 1.27 5.76 9.57
C ASP A 54 1.99 5.85 8.22
N ALA A 55 3.03 6.68 8.15
CA ALA A 55 3.86 6.85 6.97
C ALA A 55 4.64 5.58 6.61
N GLN A 56 4.98 4.72 7.57
CA GLN A 56 5.66 3.45 7.31
C GLN A 56 4.80 2.52 6.46
N VAL A 57 3.49 2.46 6.73
CA VAL A 57 2.52 1.71 5.93
C VAL A 57 2.45 2.23 4.50
N ARG A 58 2.36 3.56 4.34
CA ARG A 58 2.34 4.20 3.02
C ARG A 58 3.66 4.01 2.26
N MET A 59 4.79 3.97 2.97
CA MET A 59 6.10 3.70 2.40
C MET A 59 6.22 2.25 1.92
N TRP A 60 5.72 1.27 2.68
CA TRP A 60 5.67 -0.13 2.20
C TRP A 60 4.81 -0.25 0.95
N LEU A 61 3.66 0.42 0.92
CA LEU A 61 2.81 0.45 -0.28
C LEU A 61 3.58 1.00 -1.50
N ALA A 62 4.39 2.05 -1.33
CA ALA A 62 5.24 2.59 -2.40
C ALA A 62 6.35 1.61 -2.85
N ALA A 63 6.84 0.77 -1.94
CA ALA A 63 7.93 -0.17 -2.19
C ALA A 63 7.47 -1.52 -2.79
N GLU A 64 6.15 -1.77 -2.88
CA GLU A 64 5.64 -3.03 -3.40
C GLU A 64 6.00 -3.25 -4.89
N PRO A 65 6.59 -4.40 -5.23
CA PRO A 65 6.87 -4.76 -6.62
C PRO A 65 5.59 -4.81 -7.45
N GLY A 66 5.61 -4.21 -8.64
CA GLY A 66 4.47 -4.23 -9.55
C GLY A 66 3.29 -3.37 -9.09
N GLN A 67 3.50 -2.43 -8.15
CA GLN A 67 2.47 -1.49 -7.72
C GLN A 67 1.82 -0.75 -8.90
N ASP A 68 0.55 -0.40 -8.78
CA ASP A 68 -0.13 0.40 -9.79
C ASP A 68 0.49 1.80 -9.92
N VAL A 69 0.59 2.32 -11.16
CA VAL A 69 1.19 3.64 -11.41
C VAL A 69 0.38 4.75 -10.76
N GLY A 70 -0.95 4.69 -10.81
CA GLY A 70 -1.80 5.69 -10.17
C GLY A 70 -1.64 5.70 -8.65
N VAL A 71 -1.41 4.54 -8.03
CA VAL A 71 -1.08 4.46 -6.60
C VAL A 71 0.25 5.16 -6.29
N LEU A 72 1.27 4.94 -7.11
CA LEU A 72 2.57 5.60 -6.93
C LEU A 72 2.50 7.12 -7.18
N GLU A 73 1.69 7.57 -8.14
CA GLU A 73 1.47 9.01 -8.39
C GLU A 73 0.82 9.70 -7.19
N VAL A 74 -0.19 9.07 -6.57
CA VAL A 74 -0.80 9.59 -5.33
C VAL A 74 0.24 9.68 -4.22
N LEU A 75 1.05 8.62 -4.02
CA LEU A 75 2.09 8.61 -2.99
C LEU A 75 3.24 9.58 -3.27
N ALA A 76 3.51 9.93 -4.52
CA ALA A 76 4.54 10.91 -4.89
C ALA A 76 4.18 12.34 -4.45
N GLY A 77 2.90 12.59 -4.14
CA GLY A 77 2.37 13.81 -3.53
C GLY A 77 2.13 13.71 -2.02
N ASP A 78 2.58 12.63 -1.36
CA ASP A 78 2.41 12.45 0.09
C ASP A 78 3.06 13.59 0.88
N LEU A 79 2.41 14.00 1.98
CA LEU A 79 2.93 15.04 2.87
C LEU A 79 4.22 14.60 3.59
N ASN A 80 4.42 13.29 3.76
CA ASN A 80 5.67 12.77 4.28
C ASN A 80 6.71 12.67 3.15
N PRO A 81 7.84 13.39 3.25
CA PRO A 81 8.85 13.43 2.18
C PRO A 81 9.52 12.08 1.92
N GLN A 82 9.59 11.19 2.91
CA GLN A 82 10.15 9.85 2.73
C GLN A 82 9.25 8.97 1.86
N VAL A 83 7.93 9.04 2.09
CA VAL A 83 6.92 8.35 1.28
C VAL A 83 6.94 8.88 -0.15
N ALA A 84 6.90 10.21 -0.31
CA ALA A 84 6.96 10.85 -1.62
C ALA A 84 8.24 10.50 -2.39
N GLY A 85 9.38 10.51 -1.70
CA GLY A 85 10.66 10.10 -2.29
C GLY A 85 10.69 8.63 -2.70
N ALA A 86 10.14 7.72 -1.89
CA ALA A 86 10.05 6.30 -2.23
C ALA A 86 9.19 6.07 -3.48
N ALA A 87 8.03 6.71 -3.55
CA ALA A 87 7.13 6.59 -4.70
C ALA A 87 7.75 7.14 -5.98
N ARG A 88 8.44 8.29 -5.91
CA ARG A 88 9.16 8.86 -7.06
C ARG A 88 10.26 7.94 -7.56
N ARG A 89 11.05 7.33 -6.67
CA ARG A 89 12.06 6.32 -7.05
C ARG A 89 11.42 5.13 -7.75
N ALA A 90 10.31 4.63 -7.23
CA ALA A 90 9.58 3.52 -7.83
C ALA A 90 9.02 3.87 -9.22
N LEU A 91 8.50 5.09 -9.42
CA LEU A 91 8.08 5.59 -10.74
C LEU A 91 9.26 5.67 -11.72
N SER A 92 10.38 6.27 -11.31
CA SER A 92 11.58 6.39 -12.15
C SER A 92 12.15 5.03 -12.57
N ALA A 93 12.21 4.07 -11.64
CA ALA A 93 12.73 2.73 -11.92
C ALA A 93 11.92 1.98 -13.00
N ARG A 94 10.64 2.31 -13.15
CA ARG A 94 9.76 1.74 -14.20
C ARG A 94 9.99 2.41 -15.55
N GLY A 95 10.29 3.71 -15.57
CA GLY A 95 10.60 4.46 -16.80
C GLY A 95 11.93 4.06 -17.43
N THR A 96 12.90 3.59 -16.63
CA THR A 96 14.23 3.16 -17.10
C THR A 96 14.31 1.70 -17.54
N GLY A 97 13.26 0.90 -17.31
CA GLY A 97 13.23 -0.53 -17.65
C GLY A 97 12.70 -0.85 -19.06
N GLY A 98 12.45 0.17 -19.89
CA GLY A 98 12.00 0.03 -21.27
C GLY A 98 13.02 0.63 -22.24
N ALA A 99 14.14 -0.04 -22.44
CA ALA A 99 15.08 0.18 -23.53
C ALA A 99 15.61 -1.17 -24.02
#